data_AF-A0AA39T9U0-F1
#
_entry.id   AF-A0AA39T9U0-F1
#
_cell.length_a   1.000
_cell.length_b   1.000
_cell.length_c   1.000
_cell.angle_alpha   90.00
_cell.angle_beta   90.00
_cell.angle_gamma   90.00
#
_symmetry.space_group_name_H-M   'P 1'
#
loop_
_entity.id
_entity.type
_entity.pdbx_description
1 polymer ?
#
loop_
_entity_poly.entity_id
_entity_poly.type
_entity_poly.pdbx_seq_one_letter_code
_entity_poly.pdbx_strand_id
1 'polypeptide(L)'
;LWSKIVQHHLDEFSQYWNAHRIRKQEKKLLPSGSTPNDVYHNPGAYDLERVSIPVSGDLIRELRAEIPVSREECLRWVDNQ
;
A
#
# COMPACT_ATOMS: atom_id res chain seq x y z
N LEU A 1 -22.71 -7.70 -19.24
CA LEU A 1 -22.20 -9.08 -19.35
C LEU A 1 -20.66 -9.10 -19.26
N TRP A 2 -19.97 -8.32 -20.09
CA TRP A 2 -18.50 -8.20 -20.12
C TRP A 2 -17.86 -7.86 -18.77
N SER A 3 -18.38 -6.86 -18.05
CA SER A 3 -17.84 -6.45 -16.74
C SER A 3 -17.83 -7.58 -15.70
N LYS A 4 -18.82 -8.47 -15.72
CA LYS A 4 -18.92 -9.59 -14.77
C LYS A 4 -17.90 -10.69 -15.09
N ILE A 5 -17.69 -10.99 -16.37
CA ILE A 5 -16.70 -11.99 -16.81
C ILE A 5 -15.29 -11.50 -16.51
N VAL A 6 -15.01 -10.22 -16.80
CA VAL A 6 -13.72 -9.61 -16.47
C VAL A 6 -13.48 -9.62 -14.96
N GLN A 7 -14.47 -9.21 -14.15
CA GLN A 7 -14.35 -9.24 -12.69
C GLN A 7 -14.09 -10.66 -12.18
N HIS A 8 -14.80 -11.65 -12.70
CA HIS A 8 -14.61 -13.05 -12.31
C HIS A 8 -13.16 -13.51 -12.50
N HIS A 9 -12.56 -13.25 -13.67
CA HIS A 9 -11.16 -13.61 -13.91
C HIS A 9 -10.17 -12.80 -13.06
N LEU A 10 -10.46 -11.54 -12.75
CA LEU A 10 -9.65 -10.75 -11.84
C LEU A 10 -9.69 -11.31 -10.41
N ASP A 11 -10.86 -11.77 -9.98
CA ASP A 11 -11.03 -12.39 -8.66
C ASP A 11 -10.29 -13.73 -8.58
N GLU A 12 -10.42 -14.57 -9.60
CA GLU A 12 -9.67 -15.84 -9.72
C GLU A 12 -8.15 -15.60 -9.68
N PHE A 13 -7.67 -14.65 -10.49
CA PHE A 13 -6.26 -14.29 -10.52
C PHE A 13 -5.79 -13.78 -9.16
N SER A 14 -6.57 -12.92 -8.51
CA SER A 14 -6.22 -12.35 -7.20
C SER A 14 -6.14 -13.45 -6.13
N GLN A 15 -7.09 -14.39 -6.12
CA GLN A 15 -7.07 -15.53 -5.20
C GLN A 15 -5.85 -16.43 -5.44
N TYR A 16 -5.60 -16.78 -6.70
CA TYR A 16 -4.43 -17.58 -7.08
C TYR A 16 -3.13 -16.89 -6.65
N TRP A 17 -2.95 -15.62 -7.02
CA TRP A 17 -1.72 -14.88 -6.76
C TRP A 17 -1.46 -14.71 -5.28
N ASN A 18 -2.50 -14.36 -4.51
CA ASN A 18 -2.36 -14.11 -3.07
C ASN A 18 -2.12 -15.38 -2.26
N ALA A 19 -2.55 -16.54 -2.77
CA ALA A 19 -2.28 -17.85 -2.17
C ALA A 19 -1.00 -18.53 -2.72
N HIS A 20 -0.43 -18.02 -3.82
CA HIS A 20 0.75 -18.63 -4.43
C HIS A 20 2.01 -18.37 -3.60
N ARG A 21 2.73 -19.46 -3.27
CA ARG A 21 4.00 -19.38 -2.54
C ARG A 21 5.12 -18.92 -3.47
N ILE A 22 5.60 -17.71 -3.25
CA ILE A 22 6.71 -17.13 -4.01
C ILE A 22 8.01 -17.85 -3.62
N ARG A 23 8.87 -18.14 -4.61
CA ARG A 23 10.19 -18.75 -4.37
C ARG A 23 11.03 -17.91 -3.39
N LYS A 24 11.74 -18.58 -2.48
CA LYS A 24 12.67 -17.94 -1.54
C LYS A 24 13.88 -17.36 -2.29
N GLN A 25 14.23 -16.12 -1.98
CA GLN A 25 15.37 -15.40 -2.52
C GLN A 25 16.20 -14.88 -1.35
N GLU A 26 17.43 -15.41 -1.20
CA GLU A 26 18.25 -15.18 -0.01
C GLU A 26 18.74 -13.73 0.16
N LYS A 27 18.94 -13.01 -0.94
CA LYS A 27 19.49 -11.64 -0.93
C LYS A 27 18.43 -10.55 -1.00
N LYS A 28 17.16 -10.88 -0.76
CA LYS A 28 16.05 -9.93 -0.84
C LYS A 28 15.77 -9.33 0.53
N LEU A 29 15.65 -8.01 0.59
CA LEU A 29 15.31 -7.27 1.83
C LEU A 29 13.88 -7.60 2.30
N LEU A 30 12.93 -7.64 1.37
CA LEU A 30 11.53 -7.96 1.68
C LEU A 30 11.30 -9.48 1.72
N PRO A 31 10.26 -9.94 2.44
CA PRO A 31 9.94 -11.36 2.54
C PRO A 31 9.82 -12.06 1.18
N SER A 32 10.29 -13.31 1.16
CA SER A 32 10.16 -14.26 0.06
C SER A 32 10.04 -15.67 0.65
N GLY A 33 9.60 -16.66 -0.14
CA GLY A 33 9.39 -18.02 0.38
C GLY A 33 8.06 -18.21 1.13
N SER A 34 7.13 -17.25 1.05
CA SER A 34 5.79 -17.27 1.66
C SER A 34 4.73 -16.79 0.65
N THR A 35 3.46 -16.94 0.99
CA THR A 35 2.36 -16.39 0.17
C THR A 35 2.14 -14.91 0.50
N PRO A 36 1.63 -14.09 -0.43
CA PRO A 36 1.25 -12.71 -0.11
C PRO A 36 0.24 -12.62 1.04
N ASN A 37 -0.75 -13.53 1.11
CA ASN A 37 -1.71 -13.56 2.22
C ASN A 37 -1.05 -13.81 3.57
N ASP A 38 -0.08 -14.72 3.66
CA ASP A 38 0.62 -14.98 4.93
C ASP A 38 1.33 -13.74 5.45
N VAL A 39 2.01 -13.02 4.55
CA VAL A 39 2.74 -11.78 4.87
C VAL A 39 1.78 -10.66 5.25
N TYR A 40 0.66 -10.55 4.53
CA TYR A 40 -0.36 -9.52 4.79
C TYR A 40 -1.07 -9.72 6.12
N HIS A 41 -1.46 -10.96 6.46
CA HIS A 41 -2.20 -11.25 7.69
C HIS A 41 -1.29 -11.36 8.92
N ASN A 42 -0.02 -11.70 8.75
CA ASN A 42 0.93 -11.87 9.86
C ASN A 42 2.21 -11.03 9.66
N PRO A 43 2.12 -9.70 9.51
CA PRO A 43 3.28 -8.86 9.19
C PRO A 43 4.39 -8.95 10.26
N GLY A 44 4.03 -9.15 11.54
CA GLY A 44 5.00 -9.33 12.64
C GLY A 44 5.87 -10.57 12.51
N ALA A 45 5.38 -11.65 11.88
CA ALA A 45 6.19 -12.84 11.62
C ALA A 45 7.29 -12.60 10.56
N TYR A 46 7.26 -11.42 9.91
CA TYR A 46 8.15 -11.03 8.83
C TYR A 46 8.83 -9.67 9.08
N ASP A 47 8.82 -9.17 10.32
CA ASP A 47 9.40 -7.88 10.72
C ASP A 47 8.78 -6.66 9.97
N LEU A 48 7.51 -6.75 9.54
CA LEU A 48 6.84 -5.72 8.73
C LEU A 48 5.87 -4.81 9.50
N GLU A 49 5.87 -4.80 10.83
CA GLU A 49 4.88 -4.02 11.62
C GLU A 49 5.07 -2.50 11.55
N ARG A 50 6.31 -2.01 11.62
CA ARG A 50 6.62 -0.58 11.63
C ARG A 50 7.70 -0.23 10.61
N VAL A 51 7.36 -0.41 9.34
CA VAL A 51 8.22 -0.10 8.17
C VAL A 51 8.06 1.33 7.66
N SER A 52 7.39 2.19 8.42
CA SER A 52 7.28 3.62 8.10
C SER A 52 8.63 4.31 8.19
N ILE A 53 8.91 5.22 7.25
CA ILE A 53 10.08 6.10 7.34
C ILE A 53 9.75 7.23 8.34
N PRO A 54 10.48 7.37 9.45
CA PRO A 54 10.26 8.46 10.39
C PRO A 54 10.64 9.79 9.72
N VAL A 55 9.75 10.77 9.81
CA VAL A 55 9.96 12.13 9.31
C VAL A 55 9.91 13.09 10.50
N SER A 56 10.83 14.05 10.57
CA SER A 56 10.86 15.01 11.67
C SER A 56 9.66 15.96 11.57
N GLY A 57 9.08 16.30 12.73
CA GLY A 57 7.98 17.26 12.80
C GLY A 57 8.39 18.66 12.34
N ASP A 58 9.66 19.04 12.54
CA ASP A 58 10.23 20.30 12.05
C ASP A 58 10.22 20.37 10.53
N LEU A 59 10.70 19.32 9.85
CA LEU A 59 10.69 19.25 8.39
C LEU A 59 9.27 19.33 7.83
N ILE A 60 8.31 18.65 8.49
CA ILE A 60 6.90 18.73 8.10
C ILE A 60 6.39 20.17 8.24
N ARG A 61 6.73 20.88 9.32
CA ARG A 61 6.33 22.28 9.52
C ARG A 61 6.95 23.21 8.50
N GLU A 62 8.23 23.05 8.21
CA GLU A 62 8.96 23.84 7.20
C GLU A 62 8.34 23.66 5.81
N LEU A 63 8.20 22.42 5.34
CA LEU A 63 7.57 22.11 4.06
C LEU A 63 6.11 22.60 4.00
N ARG A 64 5.40 22.55 5.13
CA ARG A 64 4.02 23.05 5.19
C ARG A 64 3.96 24.56 5.04
N ALA A 65 4.95 25.31 5.53
CA ALA A 65 5.00 26.76 5.42
C ALA A 65 5.25 27.24 3.97
N GLU A 66 5.81 26.39 3.11
CA GLU A 66 5.98 26.70 1.68
C GLU A 66 4.68 26.61 0.88
N ILE A 67 3.65 25.95 1.42
CA ILE A 67 2.37 25.77 0.74
C ILE A 67 1.46 26.98 1.04
N PRO A 68 1.10 27.81 0.05
CA PRO A 68 0.41 29.07 0.28
C PRO A 68 -1.06 28.92 0.71
N VAL A 69 -1.66 27.76 0.46
CA VAL A 69 -3.08 27.45 0.70
C VAL A 69 -3.24 26.54 1.90
N SER A 70 -4.29 26.74 2.71
CA SER A 70 -4.52 25.96 3.94
C SER A 70 -4.83 24.48 3.65
N ARG A 71 -4.74 23.60 4.66
CA ARG A 71 -5.13 22.18 4.50
C ARG A 71 -6.62 22.07 4.14
N GLU A 72 -7.45 22.84 4.83
CA GLU A 72 -8.89 22.92 4.63
C GLU A 72 -9.20 23.40 3.22
N GLU A 73 -8.46 24.37 2.71
CA GLU A 73 -8.60 24.87 1.35
C GLU A 73 -8.17 23.83 0.30
N CYS A 74 -7.05 23.13 0.50
CA CYS A 74 -6.62 22.04 -0.39
C CYS A 74 -7.61 20.88 -0.45
N LEU A 75 -8.26 20.57 0.68
CA LEU A 75 -9.18 19.43 0.81
C LEU A 75 -10.65 19.82 0.67
N ARG A 76 -10.94 21.08 0.33
CA ARG A 76 -12.32 21.51 0.09
C ARG A 76 -12.90 20.77 -1.11
N TRP A 77 -14.19 20.48 -1.03
CA TRP A 77 -14.92 20.00 -2.19
C TRP A 77 -14.89 21.07 -3.30
N VAL A 78 -14.56 20.68 -4.52
CA VAL A 78 -14.60 21.58 -5.67
C VAL A 78 -16.00 21.48 -6.27
N ASP A 79 -16.79 22.54 -6.12
CA ASP A 79 -18.07 22.63 -6.81
C ASP A 79 -17.81 22.88 -8.30
N ASN A 80 -18.38 22.03 -9.15
CA ASN A 80 -18.38 22.25 -10.60
C ASN A 80 -19.40 23.37 -10.90
N GLN A 81 -18.92 24.61 -11.09
CA GLN A 81 -19.73 25.64 -11.75
C GLN A 81 -19.83 25.37 -13.25
#